data_AF-A0A6A7N7N6-F1
#
_entry.id   AF-A0A6A7N7N6-F1
#
_cell.length_a   1.000
_cell.length_b   1.000
_cell.length_c   1.000
_cell.angle_alpha   90.00
_cell.angle_beta   90.00
_cell.angle_gamma   90.00
#
_symmetry.space_group_name_H-M   'P 1'
#
loop_
_entity.id
_entity.type
_entity.pdbx_description
1 polymer ?
#
loop_
_entity_poly.entity_id
_entity_poly.type
_entity_poly.pdbx_seq_one_letter_code
_entity_poly.pdbx_strand_id
1 'polypeptide(L)'
;MQLKLKITRGGEVKWAGGPSQDDPVYYGGPPPETGVWKLSTEKIEDYFEAALQDLHFGDSIDIFVLGFEIADLEGWGNLFTSMSQYTSYRPKMKMVISVGQLNWPDVKDLSATEQFQRFSVILLEAIARVATMKRKPKNFDTAAFLAEVTRLLALCPASEMEESEDA
;
A
#
# COMPACT_ATOMS: atom_id res chain seq x y z
N MET A 1 -4.15 -13.71 -10.28
CA MET A 1 -3.78 -13.20 -8.92
C MET A 1 -4.33 -11.79 -8.77
N GLN A 2 -4.79 -11.39 -7.58
CA GLN A 2 -5.25 -10.02 -7.32
C GLN A 2 -4.35 -9.30 -6.31
N LEU A 3 -4.07 -8.02 -6.57
CA LEU A 3 -3.42 -7.10 -5.64
C LEU A 3 -4.42 -6.01 -5.26
N LYS A 4 -4.69 -5.86 -3.97
CA LYS A 4 -5.63 -4.86 -3.43
C LYS A 4 -4.94 -3.98 -2.39
N LEU A 5 -5.36 -2.73 -2.31
CA LEU A 5 -4.91 -1.70 -1.40
C LEU A 5 -6.02 -1.43 -0.39
N LYS A 6 -5.68 -1.53 0.90
CA LYS A 6 -6.52 -1.06 1.99
C LYS A 6 -5.82 0.11 2.66
N ILE A 7 -6.36 1.31 2.45
CA ILE A 7 -5.74 2.55 2.92
C ILE A 7 -6.16 2.85 4.36
N THR A 8 -5.22 3.31 5.18
CA THR A 8 -5.49 3.97 6.46
C THR A 8 -4.60 5.20 6.54
N ARG A 9 -5.15 6.36 6.85
CA ARG A 9 -4.41 7.62 6.80
C ARG A 9 -4.63 8.50 8.02
N GLY A 10 -3.61 9.28 8.38
CA GLY A 10 -3.77 10.40 9.29
C GLY A 10 -4.53 11.54 8.63
N GLY A 11 -5.21 12.38 9.42
CA GLY A 11 -5.99 13.51 8.91
C GLY A 11 -5.17 14.58 8.17
N GLU A 12 -3.85 14.57 8.31
CA GLU A 12 -2.91 15.43 7.58
C GLU A 12 -2.70 15.02 6.12
N VAL A 13 -2.95 13.76 5.78
CA VAL A 13 -2.75 13.23 4.43
C VAL A 13 -4.03 13.41 3.64
N LYS A 14 -4.08 14.40 2.75
CA LYS A 14 -5.23 14.62 1.85
C LYS A 14 -5.11 13.68 0.66
N TRP A 15 -6.20 13.03 0.28
CA TRP A 15 -6.27 12.23 -0.95
C TRP A 15 -6.88 13.07 -2.06
N ALA A 16 -6.30 13.02 -3.26
CA ALA A 16 -6.95 13.60 -4.43
C ALA A 16 -8.21 12.77 -4.79
N GLY A 17 -9.33 13.43 -5.10
CA GLY A 17 -10.59 12.80 -5.55
C GLY A 17 -11.47 12.09 -4.49
N GLY A 18 -11.01 11.95 -3.23
CA GLY A 18 -11.74 11.21 -2.19
C GLY A 18 -12.59 12.10 -1.25
N PRO A 19 -13.76 11.64 -0.78
CA PRO A 19 -14.51 12.36 0.24
C PRO A 19 -13.72 12.43 1.56
N SER A 20 -13.71 13.60 2.20
CA SER A 20 -13.17 13.79 3.55
C SER A 20 -14.15 13.23 4.59
N GLN A 21 -14.17 11.92 4.85
CA GLN A 21 -14.98 11.40 5.95
C GLN A 21 -14.23 10.43 6.85
N ASP A 22 -14.36 10.71 8.15
CA ASP A 22 -13.87 9.98 9.32
C ASP A 22 -12.36 9.81 9.45
N ASP A 23 -11.62 10.85 9.08
CA ASP A 23 -10.20 10.91 9.44
C ASP A 23 -10.06 10.95 10.96
N PRO A 24 -9.18 10.11 11.55
CA PRO A 24 -8.93 10.17 12.97
C PRO A 24 -8.53 11.60 13.36
N VAL A 25 -9.02 12.06 14.51
CA VAL A 25 -8.72 13.40 15.02
C VAL A 25 -7.38 13.37 15.75
N TYR A 26 -6.45 14.21 15.31
CA TYR A 26 -5.14 14.35 15.94
C TYR A 26 -5.27 15.14 17.25
N TYR A 27 -4.88 14.54 18.38
CA TYR A 27 -5.06 15.13 19.72
C TYR A 27 -3.76 15.58 20.42
N GLY A 28 -2.59 15.53 19.77
CA GLY A 28 -1.33 15.81 20.45
C GLY A 28 -0.38 16.74 19.70
N GLY A 29 -0.15 17.97 20.18
CA GLY A 29 0.85 18.88 19.59
C GLY A 29 0.27 19.87 18.57
N PRO A 30 1.12 20.66 17.87
CA PRO A 30 0.67 21.57 16.82
C PRO A 30 0.02 20.79 15.66
N PRO A 31 -0.89 21.41 14.88
CA PRO A 31 -1.52 20.74 13.75
C PRO A 31 -0.46 20.16 12.79
N PRO A 32 -0.56 18.88 12.41
CA PRO A 32 0.39 18.26 11.50
C PRO A 32 0.36 18.95 10.14
N GLU A 33 1.51 19.02 9.48
CA GLU A 33 1.62 19.65 8.17
C GLU A 33 0.85 18.86 7.12
N THR A 34 -0.19 19.49 6.55
CA THR A 34 -1.07 18.85 5.59
C THR A 34 -0.53 18.93 4.17
N GLY A 35 -0.84 17.95 3.34
CA GLY A 35 -0.60 18.01 1.90
C GLY A 35 -1.27 16.86 1.17
N VAL A 36 -1.02 16.74 -0.13
CA VAL A 36 -1.75 15.82 -1.00
C VAL A 36 -0.91 14.58 -1.34
N TRP A 37 -1.48 13.41 -1.05
CA TRP A 37 -1.08 12.17 -1.69
C TRP A 37 -1.59 12.17 -3.12
N LYS A 38 -0.65 12.14 -4.08
CA LYS A 38 -0.91 12.44 -5.49
C LYS A 38 -1.30 11.20 -6.30
N LEU A 39 -1.12 10.00 -5.75
CA LEU A 39 -1.37 8.76 -6.49
C LEU A 39 -2.82 8.30 -6.34
N SER A 40 -3.39 7.92 -7.47
CA SER A 40 -4.69 7.28 -7.54
C SER A 40 -4.58 5.80 -7.17
N THR A 41 -5.24 5.40 -6.09
CA THR A 41 -5.26 4.01 -5.65
C THR A 41 -6.01 3.11 -6.63
N GLU A 42 -7.06 3.65 -7.25
CA GLU A 42 -7.88 2.93 -8.23
C GLU A 42 -7.04 2.61 -9.47
N LYS A 43 -6.35 3.61 -10.04
CA LYS A 43 -5.47 3.38 -11.20
C LYS A 43 -4.37 2.36 -10.92
N ILE A 44 -3.78 2.39 -9.71
CA ILE A 44 -2.78 1.41 -9.28
C ILE A 44 -3.38 0.01 -9.19
N GLU A 45 -4.55 -0.15 -8.54
CA GLU A 45 -5.23 -1.44 -8.47
C GLU A 45 -5.60 -1.98 -9.85
N ASP A 46 -6.17 -1.15 -10.72
CA ASP A 46 -6.56 -1.52 -12.08
C ASP A 46 -5.35 -1.97 -12.91
N TYR A 47 -4.23 -1.25 -12.80
CA TYR A 47 -2.97 -1.61 -13.45
C TYR A 47 -2.51 -3.01 -13.04
N PHE A 48 -2.48 -3.30 -11.73
CA PHE A 48 -2.07 -4.60 -11.24
C PHE A 48 -3.10 -5.69 -11.53
N GLU A 49 -4.40 -5.39 -11.47
CA GLU A 49 -5.46 -6.34 -11.79
C GLU A 49 -5.35 -6.80 -13.24
N ALA A 50 -5.22 -5.86 -14.19
CA ALA A 50 -5.03 -6.18 -15.60
C ALA A 50 -3.74 -6.99 -15.84
N ALA A 51 -2.64 -6.65 -15.18
CA ALA A 51 -1.35 -7.31 -15.37
C ALA A 51 -1.25 -8.70 -14.72
N LEU A 52 -1.98 -8.96 -13.63
CA LEU A 52 -1.88 -10.18 -12.83
C LEU A 52 -3.04 -11.17 -13.04
N GLN A 53 -4.05 -10.82 -13.84
CA GLN A 53 -5.32 -11.56 -13.98
C GLN A 53 -5.10 -13.06 -14.23
N ASP A 54 -4.24 -13.42 -15.18
CA ASP A 54 -3.97 -14.80 -15.60
C ASP A 54 -2.71 -15.41 -14.97
N LEU A 55 -2.06 -14.67 -14.06
CA LEU A 55 -0.86 -15.14 -13.38
C LEU A 55 -1.22 -15.86 -12.08
N HIS A 56 -0.55 -16.99 -11.87
CA HIS A 56 -0.69 -17.84 -10.70
C HIS A 56 0.68 -18.06 -10.06
N PHE A 57 0.74 -17.92 -8.74
CA PHE A 57 1.95 -18.13 -7.95
C PHE A 57 1.76 -19.29 -6.98
N GLY A 58 0.97 -20.29 -7.41
CA GLY A 58 0.49 -21.41 -6.61
C GLY A 58 -0.94 -21.23 -6.08
N ASP A 59 -1.42 -22.17 -5.26
CA ASP A 59 -2.87 -22.39 -5.06
C ASP A 59 -3.46 -21.79 -3.77
N SER A 60 -2.60 -21.34 -2.86
CA SER A 60 -3.00 -20.93 -1.50
C SER A 60 -3.38 -19.47 -1.36
N ILE A 61 -3.01 -18.63 -2.33
CA ILE A 61 -3.30 -17.20 -2.33
C ILE A 61 -3.79 -16.81 -3.72
N ASP A 62 -5.01 -16.29 -3.74
CA ASP A 62 -5.61 -15.64 -4.90
C ASP A 62 -5.56 -14.10 -4.74
N ILE A 63 -5.49 -13.60 -3.50
CA ILE A 63 -5.56 -12.17 -3.16
C ILE A 63 -4.41 -11.75 -2.21
N PHE A 64 -3.59 -10.81 -2.66
CA PHE A 64 -2.66 -10.07 -1.80
C PHE A 64 -3.24 -8.70 -1.46
N VAL A 65 -3.36 -8.39 -0.17
CA VAL A 65 -3.79 -7.07 0.31
C VAL A 65 -2.61 -6.35 0.94
N LEU A 66 -2.24 -5.20 0.37
CA LEU A 66 -1.40 -4.22 1.05
C LEU A 66 -2.29 -3.38 1.97
N GLY A 67 -2.14 -3.54 3.27
CA GLY A 67 -2.62 -2.54 4.22
C GLY A 67 -1.69 -1.35 4.17
N PHE A 68 -2.01 -0.33 3.37
CA PHE A 68 -1.15 0.83 3.19
C PHE A 68 -1.52 1.91 4.20
N GLU A 69 -0.63 2.15 5.14
CA GLU A 69 -0.84 3.13 6.21
C GLU A 69 0.09 4.34 6.00
N ILE A 70 -0.45 5.55 6.03
CA ILE A 70 0.31 6.78 5.82
C ILE A 70 -0.11 7.87 6.80
N ALA A 71 0.84 8.35 7.60
CA ALA A 71 0.60 9.38 8.61
C ALA A 71 1.93 9.96 9.10
N ASP A 72 1.90 11.03 9.89
CA ASP A 72 2.98 11.42 10.79
C ASP A 72 3.13 10.35 11.89
N LEU A 73 3.94 9.33 11.62
CA LEU A 73 4.03 8.13 12.46
C LEU A 73 4.53 8.46 13.87
N GLU A 74 5.37 9.50 14.01
CA GLU A 74 5.84 9.99 15.31
C GLU A 74 4.70 10.67 16.06
N GLY A 75 3.98 11.59 15.40
CA GLY A 75 2.86 12.31 15.98
C GLY A 75 1.71 11.40 16.41
N TRP A 76 1.37 10.40 15.61
CA TRP A 76 0.27 9.46 15.88
C TRP A 76 0.65 8.32 16.83
N GLY A 77 1.95 8.04 16.98
CA GLY A 77 2.49 7.03 17.88
C GLY A 77 1.82 5.66 17.71
N ASN A 78 1.42 5.05 18.84
CA ASN A 78 0.90 3.68 18.89
C ASN A 78 -0.34 3.42 18.03
N LEU A 79 -1.11 4.46 17.65
CA LEU A 79 -2.29 4.28 16.80
C LEU A 79 -1.90 3.69 15.45
N PHE A 80 -0.77 4.13 14.88
CA PHE A 80 -0.23 3.59 13.63
C PHE A 80 0.88 2.57 13.89
N THR A 81 1.78 2.79 14.85
CA THR A 81 2.96 1.92 15.00
C THR A 81 2.64 0.52 15.55
N SER A 82 1.49 0.32 16.21
CA SER A 82 1.10 -0.98 16.78
C SER A 82 0.84 -2.07 15.72
N MET A 83 0.51 -1.69 14.49
CA MET A 83 0.29 -2.61 13.37
C MET A 83 1.47 -2.66 12.40
N SER A 84 2.61 -2.05 12.77
CA SER A 84 3.83 -2.09 11.98
C SER A 84 4.20 -3.53 11.63
N GLN A 85 4.45 -3.77 10.33
CA GLN A 85 4.81 -5.09 9.79
C GLN A 85 3.76 -6.19 10.03
N TYR A 86 2.52 -5.85 10.38
CA TYR A 86 1.45 -6.83 10.56
C TYR A 86 1.29 -7.68 9.30
N THR A 87 1.29 -9.00 9.49
CA THR A 87 1.02 -9.96 8.42
C THR A 87 -0.03 -10.96 8.88
N SER A 88 -0.88 -11.37 7.94
CA SER A 88 -1.99 -12.24 8.23
C SER A 88 -2.34 -13.09 7.03
N TYR A 89 -2.29 -14.40 7.19
CA TYR A 89 -2.77 -15.36 6.19
C TYR A 89 -4.16 -15.86 6.56
N ARG A 90 -5.09 -15.79 5.61
CA ARG A 90 -6.50 -16.18 5.73
C ARG A 90 -6.82 -17.27 4.69
N PRO A 91 -6.57 -18.56 5.01
CA PRO A 91 -6.63 -19.65 4.02
C PRO A 91 -8.01 -19.88 3.42
N LYS A 92 -9.10 -19.68 4.20
CA LYS A 92 -10.48 -19.84 3.69
C LYS A 92 -10.82 -18.84 2.58
N MET A 93 -10.17 -17.68 2.60
CA MET A 93 -10.34 -16.62 1.60
C MET A 93 -9.20 -16.62 0.58
N LYS A 94 -8.24 -17.56 0.69
CA LYS A 94 -6.97 -17.56 -0.05
C LYS A 94 -6.35 -16.17 -0.13
N MET A 95 -6.27 -15.50 1.01
CA MET A 95 -5.85 -14.12 1.10
C MET A 95 -4.68 -13.97 2.06
N VAL A 96 -3.73 -13.12 1.69
CA VAL A 96 -2.72 -12.62 2.62
C VAL A 96 -2.85 -11.10 2.75
N ILE A 97 -2.69 -10.61 3.96
CA ILE A 97 -2.62 -9.18 4.27
C ILE A 97 -1.22 -8.92 4.79
N SER A 98 -0.57 -7.88 4.29
CA SER A 98 0.70 -7.37 4.82
C SER A 98 0.60 -5.85 4.92
N VAL A 99 0.85 -5.30 6.10
CA VAL A 99 0.82 -3.85 6.34
C VAL A 99 2.14 -3.25 5.93
N GLY A 100 2.10 -2.16 5.19
CA GLY A 100 3.23 -1.31 4.83
C GLY A 100 2.94 0.13 5.25
N GLN A 101 3.92 0.78 5.88
CA GLN A 101 3.73 2.11 6.47
C GLN A 101 4.62 3.13 5.79
N LEU A 102 4.12 4.35 5.63
CA LEU A 102 4.85 5.47 5.08
C LEU A 102 4.74 6.68 6.01
N ASN A 103 5.89 7.28 6.35
CA ASN A 103 5.91 8.48 7.18
C ASN A 103 5.60 9.71 6.32
N TRP A 104 4.51 10.40 6.64
CA TRP A 104 4.00 11.51 5.86
C TRP A 104 4.99 12.68 5.70
N PRO A 105 5.68 13.14 6.77
CA PRO A 105 6.71 14.16 6.65
C PRO A 105 7.80 13.86 5.62
N ASP A 106 8.10 12.59 5.36
CA ASP A 106 9.15 12.18 4.41
C ASP A 106 8.72 12.25 2.95
N VAL A 107 7.42 12.42 2.68
CA VAL A 107 6.83 12.27 1.33
C VAL A 107 5.87 13.36 0.89
N LYS A 108 5.44 14.24 1.80
CA LYS A 108 4.45 15.29 1.52
C LYS A 108 4.85 16.23 0.39
N ASP A 109 6.14 16.57 0.31
CA ASP A 109 6.70 17.52 -0.64
C ASP A 109 7.22 16.85 -1.92
N LEU A 110 7.14 15.53 -2.01
CA LEU A 110 7.60 14.76 -3.16
C LEU A 110 6.65 14.93 -4.35
N SER A 111 7.20 14.87 -5.56
CA SER A 111 6.42 14.70 -6.80
C SER A 111 5.64 13.38 -6.81
N ALA A 112 4.64 13.25 -7.68
CA ALA A 112 3.89 11.99 -7.82
C ALA A 112 4.82 10.82 -8.16
N THR A 113 5.82 11.04 -9.03
CA THR A 113 6.80 10.00 -9.38
C THR A 113 7.62 9.55 -8.17
N GLU A 114 8.08 10.48 -7.33
CA GLU A 114 8.81 10.15 -6.12
C GLU A 114 7.92 9.47 -5.07
N GLN A 115 6.67 9.89 -4.91
CA GLN A 115 5.69 9.19 -4.06
C GLN A 115 5.44 7.76 -4.56
N PHE A 116 5.36 7.56 -5.87
CA PHE A 116 5.22 6.22 -6.48
C PHE A 116 6.44 5.34 -6.20
N GLN A 117 7.65 5.90 -6.26
CA GLN A 117 8.87 5.17 -5.88
C GLN A 117 8.85 4.74 -4.41
N ARG A 118 8.40 5.63 -3.51
CA ARG A 118 8.26 5.29 -2.08
C ARG A 118 7.21 4.20 -1.86
N PHE A 119 6.04 4.32 -2.49
CA PHE A 119 5.01 3.30 -2.47
C PHE A 119 5.52 1.94 -2.98
N SER A 120 6.28 1.94 -4.07
CA SER A 120 6.87 0.73 -4.68
C SER A 120 7.74 -0.03 -3.69
N VAL A 121 8.60 0.68 -2.95
CA VAL A 121 9.45 0.08 -1.91
C VAL A 121 8.58 -0.56 -0.82
N ILE A 122 7.58 0.15 -0.32
CA ILE A 122 6.68 -0.35 0.72
C ILE A 122 5.92 -1.61 0.28
N LEU A 123 5.42 -1.64 -0.95
CA LEU A 123 4.73 -2.81 -1.50
C LEU A 123 5.67 -4.02 -1.61
N LEU A 124 6.88 -3.84 -2.15
CA LEU A 124 7.85 -4.92 -2.30
C LEU A 124 8.31 -5.48 -0.94
N GLU A 125 8.55 -4.62 0.04
CA GLU A 125 8.85 -5.06 1.41
C GLU A 125 7.68 -5.82 2.04
N ALA A 126 6.44 -5.36 1.82
CA ALA A 126 5.24 -6.03 2.30
C ALA A 126 5.07 -7.43 1.71
N ILE A 127 5.36 -7.60 0.41
CA ILE A 127 5.35 -8.90 -0.25
C ILE A 127 6.48 -9.79 0.29
N ALA A 128 7.71 -9.27 0.41
CA ALA A 128 8.86 -10.01 0.91
C ALA A 128 8.62 -10.54 2.34
N ARG A 129 7.91 -9.79 3.19
CA ARG A 129 7.53 -10.24 4.54
C ARG A 129 6.66 -11.50 4.55
N VAL A 130 5.94 -11.85 3.47
CA VAL A 130 5.16 -13.09 3.42
C VAL A 130 6.06 -14.32 3.62
N ALA A 131 7.30 -14.26 3.10
CA ALA A 131 8.27 -15.34 3.25
C ALA A 131 8.73 -15.56 4.70
N THR A 132 8.58 -14.57 5.59
CA THR A 132 9.02 -14.63 7.00
C THR A 132 7.89 -14.95 7.98
N MET A 133 6.64 -15.06 7.49
CA MET A 133 5.48 -15.35 8.33
C MET A 133 5.63 -16.65 9.12
N LYS A 134 5.19 -16.64 10.39
CA LYS A 134 5.12 -17.85 11.23
C LYS A 134 4.17 -18.90 10.64
N ARG A 135 3.02 -18.47 10.13
CA ARG A 135 2.05 -19.32 9.43
C ARG A 135 2.04 -18.95 7.95
N LYS A 136 2.84 -19.68 7.16
CA LYS A 136 2.99 -19.41 5.72
C LYS A 136 1.84 -20.00 4.90
N PRO A 137 1.43 -19.34 3.81
CA PRO A 137 0.65 -19.97 2.74
C PRO A 137 1.45 -21.14 2.16
N LYS A 138 0.88 -22.36 2.15
CA LYS A 138 1.55 -23.52 1.54
C LYS A 138 1.50 -23.38 0.02
N ASN A 139 2.51 -23.78 -0.73
CA ASN A 139 2.44 -23.71 -2.20
C ASN A 139 2.13 -22.29 -2.71
N PHE A 140 2.71 -21.25 -2.10
CA PHE A 140 2.70 -19.91 -2.65
C PHE A 140 4.15 -19.49 -2.92
N ASP A 141 4.46 -19.25 -4.19
CA ASP A 141 5.78 -18.82 -4.63
C ASP A 141 5.92 -17.30 -4.44
N THR A 142 6.27 -16.92 -3.21
CA THR A 142 6.49 -15.51 -2.85
C THR A 142 7.62 -14.88 -3.66
N ALA A 143 8.64 -15.66 -4.06
CA ALA A 143 9.76 -15.14 -4.82
C ALA A 143 9.35 -14.81 -6.26
N ALA A 144 8.60 -15.69 -6.91
CA ALA A 144 8.04 -15.43 -8.25
C ALA A 144 7.06 -14.25 -8.23
N PHE A 145 6.18 -14.17 -7.22
CA PHE A 145 5.26 -13.05 -7.08
C PHE A 145 5.99 -11.72 -6.88
N LEU A 146 7.00 -11.70 -5.99
CA LEU A 146 7.82 -10.51 -5.75
C LEU A 146 8.57 -10.06 -7.01
N ALA A 147 9.16 -11.01 -7.75
CA ALA A 147 9.87 -10.72 -8.99
C ALA A 147 8.95 -10.12 -10.05
N GLU A 148 7.74 -10.66 -10.19
CA GLU A 148 6.77 -10.15 -11.16
C GLU A 148 6.26 -8.76 -10.76
N VAL A 149 5.91 -8.54 -9.50
CA VAL A 149 5.50 -7.20 -9.04
C VAL A 149 6.64 -6.18 -9.19
N THR A 150 7.89 -6.58 -8.96
CA THR A 150 9.07 -5.73 -9.21
C THR A 150 9.15 -5.33 -10.68
N ARG A 151 8.97 -6.30 -11.59
CA ARG A 151 8.98 -6.07 -13.04
C ARG A 151 7.85 -5.11 -13.46
N LEU A 152 6.65 -5.31 -12.93
CA LEU A 152 5.50 -4.46 -13.22
C LEU A 152 5.71 -3.03 -12.72
N LEU A 153 6.18 -2.86 -11.49
CA LEU A 153 6.52 -1.52 -10.95
C LEU A 153 7.56 -0.80 -11.81
N ALA A 154 8.55 -1.51 -12.34
CA ALA A 154 9.57 -0.92 -13.23
C ALA A 154 9.03 -0.52 -14.62
N LEU A 155 7.93 -1.13 -15.07
CA LEU A 155 7.28 -0.83 -16.34
C LEU A 155 6.10 0.15 -16.18
N CYS A 156 5.67 0.40 -14.96
CA CYS A 156 4.53 1.25 -14.67
C CYS A 156 4.87 2.71 -15.00
N PRO A 157 4.10 3.38 -15.87
CA PRO A 157 4.25 4.80 -16.12
C PRO A 157 3.72 5.59 -14.91
N ALA A 158 4.61 5.99 -14.00
CA ALA A 158 4.22 6.64 -12.73
C ALA A 158 3.34 7.88 -12.91
N SER A 159 3.50 8.62 -14.02
CA SER A 159 2.65 9.78 -14.37
C SER A 159 1.20 9.40 -14.67
N GLU A 160 0.93 8.18 -15.14
CA GLU A 160 -0.45 7.71 -15.38
C GLU A 160 -1.13 7.30 -14.08
N MET A 161 -0.37 7.05 -13.02
CA MET A 161 -0.89 6.69 -11.69
C MET A 161 -1.24 7.92 -10.84
N GLU A 162 -0.94 9.13 -11.32
CA GLU A 162 -1.34 10.37 -10.67
C GLU A 162 -2.86 10.57 -10.78
N GLU A 163 -3.46 11.16 -9.74
CA GLU A 163 -4.87 11.55 -9.80
C GLU A 163 -5.04 12.69 -10.81
N SER A 164 -6.08 12.59 -11.63
CA SER A 164 -6.35 13.62 -12.64
C SER A 164 -6.95 14.85 -11.95
N GLU A 165 -6.47 16.06 -12.24
CA GLU A 165 -7.00 17.31 -11.63
C GLU A 165 -8.46 17.63 -12.04
N ASP A 166 -9.08 16.83 -12.91
CA ASP A 166 -10.44 17.06 -13.41
C ASP A 166 -11.46 16.12 -12.73
N ALA A 167 -12.14 16.63 -11.71
CA ALA A 167 -13.49 16.24 -11.30
C ALA A 167 -14.25 17.42 -10.66
#